data_AF-A0A259KSM1-F1
#
_entry.id   AF-A0A259KSM1-F1
#
_cell.length_a   1.000
_cell.length_b   1.000
_cell.length_c   1.000
_cell.angle_alpha   90.00
_cell.angle_beta   90.00
_cell.angle_gamma   90.00
#
_symmetry.space_group_name_H-M   'P 1'
#
loop_
_entity.id
_entity.type
_entity.pdbx_description
1 polymer ?
#
loop_
_entity_poly.entity_id
_entity_poly.type
_entity_poly.pdbx_seq_one_letter_code
_entity_poly.pdbx_strand_id
1 'polypeptide(L)' 'RNVWFLPSCPTLLRWLDRAGYRNARVVDVSDTTTDEQRRTDWMRFNSLADFLDPDDPTKTIEGYPGPKRATVIAEKP' A
#
# COMPACT_ATOMS: atom_id res chain seq x y z
N ARG A 1 -0.91 5.29 13.79
CA ARG A 1 -1.95 4.47 14.47
C ARG A 1 -3.24 4.55 13.65
N ASN A 2 -4.19 3.60 13.81
CA ASN A 2 -5.39 3.42 12.96
C ASN A 2 -5.16 2.66 11.64
N VAL A 3 -4.24 1.68 11.64
CA VAL A 3 -4.07 0.69 10.55
C VAL A 3 -4.70 -0.62 11.00
N TRP A 4 -5.57 -1.21 10.18
CA TRP A 4 -6.38 -2.38 10.55
C TRP A 4 -6.09 -3.59 9.66
N PHE A 5 -6.56 -3.56 8.41
CA PHE A 5 -6.43 -4.69 7.48
C PHE A 5 -5.52 -4.34 6.32
N LEU A 6 -4.49 -5.18 6.10
CA LEU A 6 -3.58 -5.13 4.96
C LEU A 6 -3.70 -6.45 4.17
N PRO A 7 -4.76 -6.63 3.37
CA PRO A 7 -5.01 -7.89 2.67
C PRO A 7 -4.03 -8.09 1.51
N SER A 8 -3.77 -9.35 1.15
CA SER A 8 -3.17 -9.67 -0.14
C SER A 8 -4.14 -9.34 -1.29
N CYS A 9 -3.61 -9.12 -2.50
CA CYS A 9 -4.42 -8.86 -3.69
C CYS A 9 -5.55 -9.90 -3.90
N PRO A 10 -5.30 -11.22 -3.82
CA PRO A 10 -6.38 -12.21 -3.94
C PRO A 10 -7.46 -12.09 -2.86
N THR A 11 -7.08 -11.72 -1.63
CA THR A 11 -8.04 -11.51 -0.54
C THR A 11 -8.89 -10.27 -0.79
N LEU A 12 -8.30 -9.16 -1.24
CA LEU A 12 -9.04 -7.95 -1.59
C LEU A 12 -10.03 -8.19 -2.74
N LEU A 13 -9.63 -8.94 -3.79
CA LEU A 13 -10.53 -9.31 -4.88
C LEU A 13 -11.72 -10.15 -4.39
N ARG A 14 -11.49 -11.11 -3.49
CA ARG A 14 -12.58 -11.87 -2.86
C ARG A 14 -13.51 -10.99 -2.03
N TRP A 15 -12.98 -9.98 -1.35
CA TRP A 15 -13.81 -9.05 -0.58
C TRP A 15 -14.70 -8.19 -1.49
N LEU A 16 -14.18 -7.74 -2.63
CA LEU A 16 -14.96 -7.00 -3.63
C LEU A 16 -16.09 -7.85 -4.22
N ASP A 17 -15.82 -9.12 -4.56
CA ASP A 17 -16.87 -10.05 -5.01
C ASP A 17 -17.96 -10.24 -3.94
N ARG A 18 -17.57 -10.47 -2.68
CA ARG A 18 -18.51 -10.58 -1.55
C ARG A 18 -19.28 -9.28 -1.28
N ALA A 19 -18.70 -8.13 -1.59
CA ALA A 19 -19.35 -6.83 -1.48
C ALA A 19 -20.30 -6.53 -2.67
N GLY A 20 -20.40 -7.43 -3.65
CA GLY A 20 -21.31 -7.33 -4.79
C GLY A 20 -20.73 -6.70 -6.04
N TYR A 21 -19.42 -6.42 -6.10
CA TYR A 21 -18.76 -5.94 -7.31
C TYR A 21 -18.49 -7.08 -8.29
N ARG A 22 -18.36 -6.74 -9.58
CA ARG A 22 -18.03 -7.66 -10.67
C ARG A 22 -16.79 -7.22 -11.42
N ASN A 23 -16.19 -8.15 -12.16
CA ASN A 23 -15.02 -7.91 -13.01
C ASN A 23 -13.84 -7.23 -12.28
N ALA A 24 -13.70 -7.50 -10.98
CA ALA A 24 -12.64 -6.96 -10.15
C ALA A 24 -11.27 -7.51 -10.60
N ARG A 25 -10.33 -6.62 -10.90
CA ARG A 25 -8.98 -6.97 -11.34
C ARG A 25 -7.96 -6.00 -10.79
N VAL A 26 -6.79 -6.53 -10.45
CA VAL A 26 -5.62 -5.72 -10.09
C VAL A 26 -5.03 -5.15 -11.38
N VAL A 27 -4.83 -3.83 -11.42
CA VAL A 27 -4.26 -3.15 -12.58
C VAL A 27 -2.85 -2.63 -12.33
N ASP A 28 -2.46 -2.44 -11.07
CA ASP A 28 -1.10 -2.10 -10.66
C ASP A 28 -0.78 -2.69 -9.28
N VAL A 29 0.48 -3.07 -9.08
CA VAL A 29 1.06 -3.36 -7.78
C VAL A 29 2.48 -2.81 -7.76
N SER A 30 2.75 -1.90 -6.85
CA SER A 30 4.03 -1.19 -6.79
C SER A 30 4.50 -1.03 -5.35
N ASP A 31 5.80 -1.25 -5.13
CA ASP A 31 6.46 -0.88 -3.89
C ASP A 31 6.59 0.64 -3.84
N THR A 32 6.25 1.23 -2.70
CA THR A 32 6.34 2.69 -2.55
C THR A 32 7.82 3.05 -2.38
N THR A 33 8.31 3.93 -3.24
CA THR A 33 9.72 4.34 -3.20
C THR A 33 9.90 5.67 -2.49
N THR A 34 11.11 5.92 -1.97
CA THR A 34 11.46 7.23 -1.41
C THR A 34 11.54 8.31 -2.49
N ASP A 35 11.68 7.95 -3.75
CA ASP A 35 11.61 8.91 -4.86
C ASP A 35 10.17 9.36 -5.11
N GLU A 36 9.18 8.50 -4.86
CA GLU A 36 7.77 8.87 -4.91
C GLU A 36 7.36 9.65 -3.65
N GLN A 37 7.62 9.08 -2.46
CA GLN A 37 7.18 9.62 -1.18
C GLN A 37 8.38 10.10 -0.34
N ARG A 38 8.64 11.41 -0.36
CA ARG A 38 9.73 12.06 0.40
C ARG A 38 9.32 13.37 1.05
N ARG A 39 10.21 13.90 1.90
CA ARG A 39 10.15 15.27 2.40
C ARG A 39 10.42 16.24 1.25
N THR A 40 9.81 17.40 1.32
CA THR A 40 10.04 18.52 0.39
C THR A 40 10.02 19.82 1.19
N ASP A 41 10.37 20.94 0.55
CA ASP A 41 10.28 22.26 1.19
C ASP A 41 8.86 22.59 1.69
N TRP A 42 7.86 21.98 1.06
CA TRP A 42 6.44 22.12 1.39
C TRP A 42 5.98 21.10 2.45
N MET A 43 6.52 19.89 2.45
CA MET A 43 6.19 18.82 3.40
C MET A 43 7.39 18.48 4.27
N ARG A 44 7.51 19.20 5.40
CA ARG A 44 8.70 19.20 6.27
C ARG A 44 8.63 18.24 7.46
N PHE A 45 7.60 17.40 7.57
CA PHE A 45 7.52 16.40 8.63
C PHE A 45 8.15 15.07 8.19
N ASN A 46 8.13 14.04 9.03
CA ASN A 46 8.64 12.71 8.69
C ASN A 46 7.89 12.13 7.47
N SER A 47 8.62 11.42 6.62
CA SER A 47 8.11 10.76 5.40
C SER A 47 8.57 9.31 5.33
N LEU A 48 8.41 8.66 4.17
CA LEU A 48 8.63 7.22 4.00
C LEU A 48 9.97 6.74 4.55
N ALA A 49 11.07 7.42 4.24
CA ALA A 49 12.41 7.04 4.69
C ALA A 49 12.52 6.95 6.23
N ASP A 50 11.78 7.80 6.96
CA ASP A 50 11.77 7.81 8.43
C ASP A 50 10.96 6.63 9.03
N PHE A 51 10.22 5.90 8.20
CA PHE A 51 9.36 4.78 8.60
C PHE A 51 9.84 3.42 8.08
N LEU A 52 10.92 3.40 7.29
CA LEU A 52 11.57 2.18 6.84
C LEU A 52 12.68 1.78 7.81
N ASP A 53 13.02 0.49 7.81
CA ASP A 53 14.21 0.00 8.50
C ASP A 53 15.46 0.61 7.84
N PRO A 54 16.36 1.27 8.60
CA PRO A 54 17.54 1.94 8.05
C PRO A 54 18.57 0.98 7.46
N ASP A 55 18.57 -0.29 7.89
CA ASP A 55 19.49 -1.32 7.39
C ASP A 55 18.85 -2.19 6.29
N ASP A 56 17.51 -2.23 6.21
CA ASP A 56 16.75 -2.96 5.19
C ASP A 56 15.49 -2.18 4.73
N PRO A 57 15.58 -1.35 3.66
CA PRO A 57 14.46 -0.52 3.19
C PRO A 57 13.29 -1.33 2.61
N THR A 58 13.40 -2.66 2.51
CA THR A 58 12.26 -3.52 2.15
C THR A 58 11.31 -3.77 3.32
N LYS A 59 11.64 -3.28 4.53
CA LYS A 59 10.85 -3.42 5.74
C LYS A 59 10.50 -2.06 6.37
N THR A 60 9.43 -2.04 7.15
CA THR A 60 9.13 -0.92 8.05
C THR A 60 10.03 -0.97 9.27
N ILE A 61 10.14 0.13 10.02
CA ILE A 61 10.94 0.21 11.25
C ILE A 61 10.44 -0.76 12.36
N GLU A 62 9.18 -1.21 12.27
CA GLU A 62 8.62 -2.25 13.15
C GLU A 62 8.92 -3.69 12.67
N GLY A 63 9.62 -3.87 11.54
CA GLY A 63 10.03 -5.15 10.98
C GLY A 63 9.02 -5.82 10.03
N TYR A 64 7.92 -5.14 9.68
CA TYR A 64 6.95 -5.65 8.69
C TYR A 64 7.44 -5.42 7.26
N PRO A 65 6.87 -6.09 6.24
CA PRO A 65 7.13 -5.73 4.84
C PRO A 65 6.84 -4.25 4.58
N GLY A 66 7.69 -3.61 3.78
CA GLY A 66 7.57 -2.21 3.42
C GLY A 66 6.27 -1.89 2.66
N PRO A 67 5.90 -0.60 2.57
CA PRO A 67 4.62 -0.20 1.99
C PRO A 67 4.49 -0.59 0.51
N LYS A 68 3.55 -1.49 0.22
CA LYS A 68 3.16 -1.92 -1.12
C LYS A 68 1.73 -1.50 -1.40
N ARG A 69 1.49 -0.86 -2.54
CA ARG A 69 0.15 -0.39 -2.95
C ARG A 69 -0.33 -1.18 -4.15
N ALA A 70 -1.62 -1.48 -4.17
CA ALA A 70 -2.30 -2.13 -5.27
C ALA A 70 -3.49 -1.29 -5.72
N THR A 71 -3.64 -1.12 -7.03
CA THR A 71 -4.81 -0.47 -7.64
C THR A 71 -5.72 -1.53 -8.24
N VAL A 72 -7.01 -1.47 -7.92
CA VAL A 72 -8.02 -2.41 -8.39
C VAL A 72 -9.14 -1.65 -9.07
N ILE A 73 -9.60 -2.16 -10.21
CA ILE A 73 -10.80 -1.67 -10.91
C ILE A 73 -11.87 -2.77 -10.82
N ALA A 74 -13.10 -2.38 -10.52
CA ALA A 74 -14.25 -3.26 -10.49
C ALA A 74 -15.51 -2.49 -10.94
N GLU A 75 -16.55 -3.22 -11.32
CA GLU A 75 -17.81 -2.69 -11.83
C GLU A 75 -18.93 -2.94 -10.82
N LYS A 76 -19.77 -1.94 -10.60
CA LYS A 76 -21.04 -2.14 -9.91
C LYS A 76 -22.03 -2.74 -10.91
N PRO A 77 -22.72 -3.85 -10.56
CA PRO A 77 -23.75 -4.45 -11.40
C PRO A 77 -24.85 -3.47 -11.79
#